data_AF-A0A2S7KHF6-F1
#
_entry.id   AF-A0A2S7KHF6-F1
#
_cell.length_a   1.000
_cell.length_b   1.000
_cell.length_c   1.000
_cell.angle_alpha   90.00
_cell.angle_beta   90.00
_cell.angle_gamma   90.00
#
_symmetry.space_group_name_H-M   'P 1'
#
loop_
_entity.id
_entity.type
_entity.pdbx_description
1 polymer ?
#
loop_
_entity_poly.entity_id
_entity_poly.type
_entity_poly.pdbx_seq_one_letter_code
_entity_poly.pdbx_strand_id
1 'polypeptide(L)'
;MEIYNRQVMKKIFCFFIFLLLFSCKEYIDKPKNLLTQDTMAELMAEMAINDQVSFLYQGKNLESGTRFILKNHKVKANDFVESYRYYVVNQKMKSIVEQAQKILLEKDPKAEKHVKEKLKANQNIPSFAR
;
A
#
# COMPACT_ATOMS: atom_id res chain seq x y z
N MET A 1 -16.89 -32.62 -44.69
CA MET A 1 -17.41 -32.44 -43.32
C MET A 1 -16.31 -32.03 -42.33
N GLU A 2 -15.11 -32.62 -42.41
CA GLU A 2 -13.98 -32.33 -41.50
C GLU A 2 -13.41 -30.88 -41.57
N ILE A 3 -13.36 -30.28 -42.77
CA ILE A 3 -12.84 -28.92 -42.96
C ILE A 3 -13.74 -27.87 -42.28
N TYR A 4 -15.06 -28.07 -42.33
CA TYR A 4 -16.05 -27.21 -41.67
C TYR A 4 -15.90 -27.28 -40.14
N ASN A 5 -15.80 -28.50 -39.59
CA ASN A 5 -15.60 -28.70 -38.15
C ASN A 5 -14.27 -28.11 -37.66
N ARG A 6 -13.21 -28.18 -38.47
CA ARG A 6 -11.92 -27.53 -38.18
C ARG A 6 -12.03 -26.00 -38.14
N GLN A 7 -12.81 -25.38 -39.01
CA GLN A 7 -13.04 -23.93 -38.99
C GLN A 7 -13.88 -23.50 -37.77
N VAL A 8 -14.90 -24.29 -37.40
CA VAL A 8 -15.73 -24.03 -36.22
C VAL A 8 -14.90 -24.14 -34.93
N MET A 9 -14.05 -25.16 -34.80
CA MET A 9 -13.16 -25.31 -33.64
C MET A 9 -12.14 -24.16 -33.49
N LYS A 10 -11.61 -23.64 -34.61
CA LYS A 10 -10.74 -22.46 -34.59
C LYS A 10 -11.48 -21.21 -34.09
N LYS A 11 -12.73 -21.00 -34.52
CA LYS A 11 -13.55 -19.87 -34.05
C LYS A 11 -13.86 -19.97 -32.56
N ILE A 12 -14.18 -21.16 -32.06
CA ILE A 12 -14.43 -21.43 -30.64
C ILE A 12 -13.16 -21.18 -29.81
N PHE A 13 -12.01 -21.66 -30.27
CA PHE A 13 -10.73 -21.42 -29.62
C PHE A 13 -10.37 -19.93 -29.55
N CYS A 14 -10.56 -19.19 -30.66
CA CYS A 14 -10.37 -17.74 -30.67
C CYS A 14 -11.34 -17.01 -29.71
N PHE A 15 -12.59 -17.47 -29.61
CA PHE A 15 -13.57 -16.92 -28.68
C PHE A 15 -13.16 -17.14 -27.21
N PHE A 16 -12.66 -18.34 -26.87
CA PHE A 16 -12.14 -18.60 -25.52
C PHE A 16 -10.90 -17.75 -25.20
N ILE A 17 -9.98 -17.57 -26.15
CA ILE A 17 -8.83 -16.66 -25.98
C ILE A 17 -9.33 -15.22 -25.75
N PHE A 18 -10.32 -14.77 -26.52
CA PHE A 18 -10.89 -13.43 -26.36
C PHE A 18 -11.50 -13.26 -24.96
N LEU A 19 -12.25 -14.24 -24.45
CA LEU A 19 -12.81 -14.19 -23.10
C LEU A 19 -11.75 -14.11 -21.99
N LEU A 20 -10.60 -14.77 -22.15
CA LEU A 20 -9.49 -14.68 -21.19
C LEU A 20 -8.91 -13.27 -21.07
N LEU A 21 -8.96 -12.47 -22.15
CA LEU A 21 -8.48 -11.09 -22.14
C LEU A 21 -9.40 -10.15 -21.34
N PHE A 22 -10.69 -10.45 -21.21
CA PHE A 22 -11.65 -9.65 -20.43
C PHE A 22 -11.80 -10.12 -18.97
N SER A 23 -11.10 -11.17 -18.56
CA SER A 23 -11.18 -11.66 -17.16
C SER A 23 -10.39 -10.81 -16.16
N CYS A 24 -9.57 -9.85 -16.60
CA CYS A 24 -8.89 -8.91 -15.72
C CYS A 24 -9.89 -7.89 -15.15
N LYS A 25 -10.66 -8.30 -14.15
CA LYS A 25 -11.38 -7.38 -13.26
C LYS A 25 -10.47 -7.02 -12.08
N GLU A 26 -10.47 -5.76 -11.66
CA GLU A 26 -9.81 -5.38 -10.40
C GLU A 26 -10.40 -6.23 -9.26
N TYR A 27 -9.55 -6.86 -8.46
CA TYR A 27 -9.96 -7.74 -7.36
C TYR A 27 -10.75 -7.00 -6.27
N ILE A 28 -10.58 -5.68 -6.21
CA ILE A 28 -11.27 -4.79 -5.28
C ILE A 28 -11.79 -3.56 -6.03
N ASP A 29 -12.99 -3.10 -5.70
CA ASP A 29 -13.53 -1.86 -6.25
C ASP A 29 -12.74 -0.66 -5.74
N LYS A 30 -12.53 0.32 -6.64
CA LYS A 30 -11.90 1.60 -6.28
C LYS A 30 -12.78 2.36 -5.27
N PRO A 31 -12.26 2.75 -4.10
CA PRO A 31 -13.00 3.55 -3.12
C PRO A 31 -13.45 4.90 -3.70
N LYS A 32 -14.62 5.38 -3.25
CA LYS A 32 -15.16 6.68 -3.71
C LYS A 32 -14.25 7.86 -3.31
N ASN A 33 -13.69 7.79 -2.10
CA ASN A 33 -12.79 8.79 -1.55
C ASN A 33 -11.37 8.22 -1.45
N LEU A 34 -10.84 7.69 -2.55
CA LEU A 34 -9.48 7.18 -2.59
C LEU A 34 -8.49 8.32 -2.28
N LEU A 35 -7.76 8.19 -1.17
CA LEU A 35 -6.68 9.11 -0.80
C LEU A 35 -5.55 9.03 -1.81
N THR A 36 -4.86 10.14 -2.10
CA THR A 36 -3.69 10.14 -2.98
C THR A 36 -2.54 9.36 -2.33
N GLN A 37 -1.59 8.88 -3.15
CA GLN A 37 -0.39 8.22 -2.63
C GLN A 37 0.42 9.16 -1.73
N ASP A 38 0.49 10.44 -2.06
CA ASP A 38 1.22 11.47 -1.30
C ASP A 38 0.58 11.66 0.09
N THR A 39 -0.75 11.82 0.14
CA THR A 39 -1.46 11.94 1.43
C THR A 39 -1.32 10.67 2.27
N MET A 40 -1.35 9.49 1.64
CA MET A 40 -1.06 8.23 2.35
C MET A 40 0.37 8.21 2.91
N ALA A 41 1.36 8.68 2.14
CA ALA A 41 2.75 8.72 2.56
C ALA A 41 2.97 9.68 3.73
N GLU A 42 2.37 10.88 3.70
CA GLU A 42 2.39 11.86 4.78
C GLU A 42 1.75 11.30 6.06
N LEU A 43 0.55 10.72 5.95
CA LEU A 43 -0.16 10.08 7.06
C LEU A 43 0.68 8.97 7.69
N MET A 44 1.28 8.10 6.87
CA MET A 44 2.11 7.00 7.37
C MET A 44 3.39 7.50 8.05
N ALA A 45 4.03 8.55 7.52
CA ALA A 45 5.21 9.16 8.15
C ALA A 45 4.85 9.75 9.52
N GLU A 46 3.74 10.48 9.63
CA GLU A 46 3.30 11.05 10.91
C GLU A 46 2.83 10.00 11.90
N MET A 47 2.15 8.95 11.44
CA MET A 47 1.76 7.82 12.29
C MET A 47 3.00 7.09 12.83
N ALA A 48 4.05 6.91 12.02
CA ALA A 48 5.31 6.30 12.44
C ALA A 48 6.07 7.14 13.48
N ILE A 49 5.97 8.47 13.42
CA ILE A 49 6.48 9.36 14.46
C ILE A 49 5.64 9.23 15.73
N ASN A 50 4.31 9.22 15.60
CA ASN A 50 3.41 9.11 16.74
C ASN A 50 3.50 7.76 17.47
N ASP A 51 3.77 6.66 16.76
CA ASP A 51 3.97 5.34 17.34
C ASP A 51 5.17 5.34 18.32
N GLN A 52 6.26 6.03 17.95
CA GLN A 52 7.42 6.21 18.83
C GLN A 52 7.11 7.07 20.07
N VAL A 53 6.27 8.10 19.93
CA VAL A 53 5.83 8.93 21.07
C VAL A 53 4.95 8.11 22.03
N SER A 54 4.14 7.21 21.48
CA SER A 54 3.26 6.35 22.28
C SER A 54 4.05 5.35 23.13
N PHE A 55 5.19 4.87 22.61
CA PHE A 55 6.12 4.02 23.35
C PHE A 55 6.81 4.76 24.52
N LEU A 56 7.12 6.05 24.36
CA LEU A 56 7.82 6.86 25.35
C LEU A 56 6.91 7.36 26.49
N TYR A 57 5.62 7.56 26.25
CA TYR A 57 4.67 8.12 27.22
C TYR A 57 3.55 7.13 27.58
N GLN A 58 3.94 5.97 28.13
CA GLN A 58 3.01 4.95 28.62
C GLN A 58 2.05 5.54 29.67
N GLY A 59 0.74 5.27 29.54
CA GLY A 59 -0.29 5.71 30.50
C GLY A 59 -0.98 7.04 30.19
N LYS A 60 -0.60 7.74 29.10
CA LYS A 60 -1.42 8.84 28.55
C LYS A 60 -2.38 8.31 27.50
N ASN A 61 -3.58 8.89 27.41
CA ASN A 61 -4.59 8.50 26.42
C ASN A 61 -4.17 8.92 25.00
N LEU A 62 -3.27 8.10 24.42
CA LEU A 62 -2.67 8.24 23.10
C LEU A 62 -3.57 7.70 21.98
N GLU A 63 -4.75 7.19 22.30
CA GLU A 63 -5.83 6.87 21.35
C GLU A 63 -6.19 8.07 20.44
N SER A 64 -5.75 9.26 20.85
CA SER A 64 -5.83 10.52 20.12
C SER A 64 -4.81 10.68 18.99
N GLY A 65 -3.67 9.99 18.96
CA GLY A 65 -2.57 10.28 18.02
C GLY A 65 -2.95 10.06 16.56
N THR A 66 -3.34 8.83 16.22
CA THR A 66 -3.85 8.49 14.88
C THR A 66 -5.10 9.29 14.53
N ARG A 67 -6.03 9.46 15.48
CA ARG A 67 -7.25 10.26 15.28
C ARG A 67 -6.94 11.73 14.99
N PHE A 68 -5.94 12.30 15.65
CA PHE A 68 -5.48 13.67 15.49
C PHE A 68 -4.80 13.88 14.15
N ILE A 69 -3.90 12.95 13.76
CA ILE A 69 -3.24 12.97 12.46
C ILE A 69 -4.27 12.96 11.33
N LEU A 70 -5.23 12.02 11.38
CA LEU A 70 -6.30 11.94 10.39
C LEU A 70 -7.16 13.21 10.36
N LYS A 71 -7.50 13.77 11.53
CA LYS A 71 -8.25 15.02 11.64
C LYS A 71 -7.50 16.21 11.04
N ASN A 72 -6.20 16.33 11.27
CA ASN A 72 -5.37 17.41 10.71
C ASN A 72 -5.31 17.35 9.19
N HIS A 73 -5.29 16.15 8.61
CA HIS A 73 -5.32 15.94 7.16
C HIS A 73 -6.75 15.96 6.58
N LYS A 74 -7.77 16.20 7.42
CA LYS A 74 -9.20 16.15 7.04
C LYS A 74 -9.61 14.81 6.41
N VAL A 75 -8.98 13.72 6.85
CA VAL A 75 -9.21 12.37 6.37
C VAL A 75 -10.12 11.63 7.36
N LYS A 76 -11.15 10.95 6.84
CA LYS A 76 -11.95 10.04 7.67
C LYS A 76 -11.23 8.71 7.81
N ALA A 77 -11.37 8.06 8.96
CA ALA A 77 -10.75 6.76 9.22
C ALA A 77 -11.13 5.69 8.18
N ASN A 78 -12.39 5.66 7.75
CA ASN A 78 -12.84 4.71 6.72
C ASN A 78 -12.17 4.98 5.36
N ASP A 79 -12.03 6.24 4.95
CA ASP A 79 -11.38 6.60 3.70
C ASP A 79 -9.91 6.15 3.70
N PHE A 80 -9.22 6.27 4.85
CA PHE A 80 -7.86 5.74 5.03
C PHE A 80 -7.80 4.21 4.92
N VAL A 81 -8.67 3.49 5.64
CA VAL A 81 -8.69 2.01 5.64
C VAL A 81 -9.03 1.46 4.25
N GLU A 82 -9.99 2.05 3.56
CA GLU A 82 -10.36 1.65 2.20
C GLU A 82 -9.24 1.93 1.19
N SER A 83 -8.59 3.08 1.29
CA SER A 83 -7.45 3.45 0.44
C SER A 83 -6.24 2.55 0.69
N TYR A 84 -5.94 2.25 1.96
CA TYR A 84 -4.90 1.30 2.36
C TYR A 84 -5.13 -0.06 1.72
N ARG A 85 -6.35 -0.61 1.85
CA ARG A 85 -6.72 -1.91 1.26
C ARG A 85 -6.56 -1.88 -0.26
N TYR A 86 -7.05 -0.84 -0.92
CA TYR A 86 -6.92 -0.66 -2.37
C TYR A 86 -5.46 -0.68 -2.81
N TYR A 87 -4.58 0.05 -2.11
CA TYR A 87 -3.16 0.14 -2.48
C TYR A 87 -2.34 -1.11 -2.16
N VAL A 88 -2.73 -1.90 -1.16
CA VAL A 88 -2.13 -3.22 -0.90
C VAL A 88 -2.47 -4.19 -2.04
N VAL A 89 -3.74 -4.32 -2.38
CA VAL A 89 -4.20 -5.23 -3.45
C VAL A 89 -3.60 -4.86 -4.81
N ASN A 90 -3.50 -3.56 -5.10
CA ASN A 90 -2.93 -3.05 -6.35
C ASN A 90 -1.40 -2.91 -6.34
N GLN A 91 -0.72 -3.45 -5.32
CA GLN A 91 0.75 -3.46 -5.20
C GLN A 91 1.40 -2.05 -5.27
N LYS A 92 0.68 -1.01 -4.87
CA LYS A 92 1.16 0.37 -4.80
C LYS A 92 1.72 0.74 -3.42
N MET A 93 1.51 -0.09 -2.41
CA MET A 93 1.95 0.22 -1.04
C MET A 93 3.47 0.42 -0.92
N LYS A 94 4.27 -0.29 -1.73
CA LYS A 94 5.73 -0.15 -1.70
C LYS A 94 6.17 1.30 -2.00
N SER A 95 5.64 1.92 -3.05
CA SER A 95 5.99 3.30 -3.40
C SER A 95 5.51 4.31 -2.37
N ILE A 96 4.36 4.06 -1.72
CA ILE A 96 3.84 4.90 -0.64
C ILE A 96 4.77 4.84 0.57
N VAL A 97 5.19 3.64 0.98
CA VAL A 97 6.10 3.45 2.12
C VAL A 97 7.47 4.07 1.86
N GLU A 98 8.02 3.90 0.65
CA GLU A 98 9.29 4.52 0.26
C GLU A 98 9.22 6.06 0.31
N GLN A 99 8.09 6.65 -0.06
CA GLN A 99 7.86 8.09 0.07
C GLN A 99 7.69 8.52 1.53
N ALA A 100 6.94 7.76 2.33
CA ALA A 100 6.79 8.03 3.76
C ALA A 100 8.16 8.02 4.46
N GLN A 101 9.04 7.10 4.08
CA GLN A 101 10.41 7.04 4.58
C GLN A 101 11.20 8.29 4.20
N LYS A 102 11.09 8.79 2.96
CA LYS A 102 11.76 10.05 2.57
C LYS A 102 11.25 11.23 3.39
N ILE A 103 9.94 11.36 3.54
CA ILE A 103 9.31 12.41 4.37
C ILE A 103 9.82 12.32 5.82
N LEU A 104 9.93 11.11 6.36
CA LEU A 104 10.44 10.89 7.71
C LEU A 104 11.91 11.36 7.84
N LEU A 105 12.76 11.05 6.86
CA LEU A 105 14.17 11.46 6.86
C LEU A 105 14.36 12.97 6.69
N GLU A 106 13.48 13.63 5.94
CA GLU A 106 13.46 15.09 5.84
C GLU A 106 13.05 15.75 7.17
N LYS A 107 12.06 15.18 7.87
CA LYS A 107 11.59 15.67 9.16
C LYS A 107 12.55 15.36 10.32
N ASP A 108 13.24 14.21 10.28
CA ASP A 108 14.27 13.84 11.25
C ASP A 108 15.53 13.27 10.56
N PRO A 109 16.48 14.15 10.19
CA PRO A 109 17.74 13.74 9.57
C PRO A 109 18.57 12.79 10.44
N LYS A 110 18.38 12.80 11.78
CA LYS A 110 19.11 11.90 12.68
C LYS A 110 18.61 10.45 12.56
N ALA A 111 17.37 10.26 12.11
CA ALA A 111 16.81 8.94 11.82
C ALA A 111 17.53 8.26 10.64
N GLU A 112 18.18 9.01 9.75
CA GLU A 112 18.88 8.45 8.58
C GLU A 112 19.94 7.42 8.95
N LYS A 113 20.72 7.71 9.99
CA LYS A 113 21.76 6.80 10.47
C LYS A 113 21.14 5.49 10.99
N HIS A 114 20.06 5.58 11.76
CA HIS A 114 19.38 4.41 12.32
C HIS A 114 18.70 3.56 11.25
N VAL A 115 18.07 4.21 10.26
CA VAL A 115 17.44 3.55 9.11
C VAL A 115 18.48 2.82 8.27
N LYS A 116 19.61 3.46 7.96
CA LYS A 116 20.72 2.83 7.20
C LYS A 116 21.30 1.63 7.95
N GLU A 117 21.46 1.71 9.27
CA GLU A 117 21.95 0.60 10.10
C GLU A 117 20.98 -0.60 10.10
N LYS A 118 19.67 -0.34 10.25
CA LYS A 118 18.63 -1.39 10.20
C LYS A 118 18.51 -2.04 8.82
N LEU A 119 18.59 -1.26 7.74
CA LEU A 119 18.57 -1.78 6.36
C LEU A 119 19.77 -2.69 6.08
N LYS A 120 20.97 -2.29 6.53
CA LYS A 120 22.18 -3.13 6.43
C LYS A 120 22.06 -4.42 7.23
N ALA A 121 21.48 -4.37 8.43
CA ALA A 121 21.21 -5.56 9.23
C ALA A 121 20.25 -6.54 8.51
N ASN A 122 19.18 -6.03 7.89
CA ASN A 122 18.19 -6.84 7.16
C ASN A 122 18.69 -7.44 5.82
N GLN A 123 19.78 -6.90 5.26
CA GLN A 123 20.45 -7.50 4.09
C GLN A 123 21.22 -8.79 4.46
N ASN A 124 21.63 -8.92 5.72
CA ASN A 124 22.32 -10.11 6.23
C ASN A 124 21.36 -11.20 6.75
N ILE A 125 20.05 -10.98 6.67
CA ILE A 125 19.03 -11.96 7.05
C ILE A 125 18.63 -12.73 5.77
N PRO A 126 18.68 -14.08 5.77
CA PRO A 126 18.24 -14.89 4.65
C PRO A 126 16.83 -14.53 4.18
N SER A 127 16.57 -14.61 2.88
CA SER A 127 15.30 -14.16 2.27
C SER A 127 14.04 -14.82 2.83
N PHE A 128 14.16 -15.97 3.48
CA PHE A 128 13.06 -16.70 4.12
C PHE A 128 12.75 -16.25 5.55
N ALA A 129 13.62 -15.44 6.16
CA ALA A 129 13.49 -14.93 7.54
C ALA A 129 13.28 -13.41 7.59
N ARG A 130 13.09 -12.78 6.42
CA ARG A 130 12.76 -11.36 6.25
C ARG A 130 11.25 -11.20 6.08
#